data_AF-A0A1I3Q096-F1
#
_entry.id   AF-A0A1I3Q096-F1
#
_cell.length_a   1.000
_cell.length_b   1.000
_cell.length_c   1.000
_cell.angle_alpha   90.00
_cell.angle_beta   90.00
_cell.angle_gamma   90.00
#
_symmetry.space_group_name_H-M   'P 1'
#
loop_
_entity.id
_entity.type
_entity.pdbx_description
1 polymer ?
#
loop_
_entity_poly.entity_id
_entity_poly.type
_entity_poly.pdbx_seq_one_letter_code
_entity_poly.pdbx_strand_id
1 'polypeptide(L)'
;MKSLVLSVLICTAAVGNSTATTHTASYVEKGGRHELANDQKSTEAFKQAIAFHQRNVDVLWEQYRLAEARIRESHGNHAELERDRVFFVGVYQQDIKKGVRVEESKKVIAQIEANYAKKHAQRDIYEKEQLTRLQSQLKRELLREQKGFEKSKKRYAKLVNEETTPLLQEAERCFAAAIERVNRFSDVGTTIAAK
;
A
#
# COMPACT_ATOMS: atom_id res chain seq x y z
N MET A 1 16.40 -11.84 9.08
CA MET A 1 15.63 -11.32 7.93
C MET A 1 14.30 -12.07 7.85
N LYS A 2 13.19 -11.43 8.25
CA LYS A 2 11.84 -11.96 8.04
C LYS A 2 11.22 -11.18 6.89
N SER A 3 11.05 -11.85 5.76
CA SER A 3 10.31 -11.36 4.60
C SER A 3 8.92 -10.91 5.09
N LEU A 4 8.64 -9.61 5.05
CA LEU A 4 7.28 -9.09 5.20
C LEU A 4 6.52 -9.48 3.94
N VAL A 5 5.93 -10.67 3.96
CA VAL A 5 4.97 -11.05 2.94
C VAL A 5 3.73 -10.21 3.21
N LEU A 6 3.36 -9.37 2.26
CA LEU A 6 2.07 -8.68 2.18
C LEU A 6 0.95 -9.71 1.88
N SER A 7 0.91 -10.79 2.64
CA SER A 7 -0.02 -11.90 2.48
C SER A 7 -0.66 -12.20 3.82
N VAL A 8 -1.96 -12.52 3.75
CA VAL A 8 -2.85 -12.86 4.86
C VAL A 8 -3.62 -11.66 5.41
N LEU A 9 -4.68 -11.30 4.68
CA LEU A 9 -6.06 -11.47 5.16
C LEU A 9 -7.02 -11.30 3.97
N ILE A 10 -6.96 -12.22 3.01
CA ILE A 10 -8.08 -12.42 2.10
C ILE A 10 -9.00 -13.39 2.82
N CYS A 11 -9.99 -12.86 3.54
CA CYS A 11 -11.18 -13.64 3.86
C CYS A 11 -11.80 -14.03 2.51
N THR A 12 -11.44 -15.22 2.02
CA THR A 12 -12.24 -15.92 1.03
C THR A 12 -13.57 -16.21 1.69
N ALA A 13 -14.53 -15.29 1.55
CA ALA A 13 -15.94 -15.62 1.65
C ALA A 13 -16.22 -16.56 0.47
N ALA A 14 -15.92 -17.83 0.69
CA ALA A 14 -16.43 -18.92 -0.11
C ALA A 14 -17.96 -18.83 -0.02
N VAL A 15 -18.60 -18.28 -1.05
CA VAL A 15 -19.99 -18.64 -1.31
C VAL A 15 -19.92 -20.03 -1.94
N GLY A 16 -19.80 -21.03 -1.07
CA GLY A 16 -19.81 -22.45 -1.41
C GLY A 16 -21.19 -22.89 -1.86
N ASN A 17 -21.18 -23.69 -2.92
CA ASN A 17 -22.10 -24.75 -3.36
C ASN A 17 -23.59 -24.70 -2.95
N SER A 18 -24.42 -24.78 -3.98
CA SER A 18 -25.51 -25.76 -3.99
C SER A 18 -25.57 -26.42 -5.37
N THR A 19 -25.03 -27.64 -5.46
CA THR A 19 -25.25 -28.56 -6.58
C THR A 19 -26.49 -29.39 -6.33
N ALA A 20 -27.29 -29.55 -7.40
CA ALA A 20 -28.18 -30.67 -7.71
C ALA A 20 -29.35 -31.01 -6.77
N THR A 21 -30.57 -30.84 -7.29
CA THR A 21 -31.67 -31.78 -7.03
C THR A 21 -32.52 -31.89 -8.30
N THR A 22 -32.37 -33.01 -9.00
CA THR A 22 -33.33 -33.48 -10.01
C THR A 22 -34.58 -33.98 -9.30
N HIS A 23 -35.73 -33.36 -9.54
CA HIS A 23 -37.04 -34.04 -9.48
C HIS A 23 -38.01 -33.43 -10.50
N THR A 24 -38.37 -34.31 -11.45
CA THR A 24 -39.61 -34.45 -12.23
C THR A 24 -40.79 -33.50 -11.96
N ALA A 25 -41.27 -32.92 -13.07
CA ALA A 25 -42.66 -32.56 -13.42
C ALA A 25 -43.64 -32.08 -12.33
N SER A 26 -44.06 -30.81 -12.41
CA SER A 26 -45.47 -30.45 -12.66
C SER A 26 -45.59 -28.96 -13.02
N TYR A 27 -46.43 -28.67 -14.02
CA TYR A 27 -46.86 -27.34 -14.39
C TYR A 27 -47.59 -26.66 -13.22
N VAL A 28 -47.02 -25.60 -12.66
CA VAL A 28 -47.77 -24.52 -12.00
C VAL A 28 -47.02 -23.21 -12.23
N GLU A 29 -47.64 -22.29 -12.96
CA GLU A 29 -47.23 -20.88 -13.08
C GLU A 29 -47.03 -20.25 -11.70
N LYS A 30 -45.77 -20.06 -11.29
CA LYS A 30 -45.34 -19.14 -10.25
C LYS A 30 -44.06 -18.41 -10.71
N GLY A 31 -44.12 -17.80 -11.90
CA GLY A 31 -42.95 -17.25 -12.59
C GLY A 31 -42.38 -15.94 -12.03
N GLY A 32 -43.17 -15.07 -11.38
CA GLY A 32 -42.72 -13.71 -11.10
C GLY A 32 -41.91 -13.48 -9.82
N ARG A 33 -42.25 -14.14 -8.70
CA ARG A 33 -41.67 -13.77 -7.38
C ARG A 33 -40.31 -14.40 -7.09
N HIS A 34 -40.04 -15.58 -7.63
CA HIS A 34 -38.79 -16.30 -7.35
C HIS A 34 -37.62 -15.74 -8.16
N GLU A 35 -37.84 -15.30 -9.41
CA GLU A 35 -36.83 -14.63 -10.22
C GLU A 35 -36.47 -13.25 -9.64
N LEU A 36 -37.46 -12.42 -9.29
CA LEU A 36 -37.22 -11.10 -8.70
C LEU A 36 -36.44 -11.16 -7.38
N ALA A 37 -36.73 -12.15 -6.51
CA ALA A 37 -35.99 -12.33 -5.26
C ALA A 37 -34.54 -12.82 -5.49
N ASN A 38 -34.31 -13.61 -6.53
CA ASN A 38 -32.99 -14.11 -6.89
C ASN A 38 -32.13 -13.02 -7.56
N ASP A 39 -32.76 -12.16 -8.37
CA ASP A 39 -32.14 -10.99 -8.99
C ASP A 39 -31.78 -9.92 -7.96
N GLN A 40 -32.64 -9.68 -6.97
CA GLN A 40 -32.35 -8.76 -5.87
C GLN A 40 -31.16 -9.25 -5.03
N LYS A 41 -31.15 -10.54 -4.66
CA LYS A 41 -30.02 -11.15 -3.93
C LYS A 41 -28.71 -11.09 -4.73
N SER A 42 -28.80 -11.30 -6.04
CA SER A 42 -27.64 -11.24 -6.94
C SER A 42 -27.13 -9.81 -7.12
N THR A 43 -28.04 -8.82 -7.16
CA THR A 43 -27.71 -7.40 -7.21
C THR A 43 -26.99 -6.95 -5.94
N GLU A 44 -27.48 -7.37 -4.76
CA GLU A 44 -26.79 -7.09 -3.49
C GLU A 44 -25.40 -7.74 -3.42
N ALA A 45 -25.26 -8.98 -3.90
CA ALA A 45 -23.95 -9.62 -4.00
C ALA A 45 -22.99 -8.85 -4.93
N PHE A 46 -23.52 -8.25 -6.00
CA PHE A 46 -22.71 -7.41 -6.89
C PHE A 46 -22.28 -6.10 -6.22
N LYS A 47 -23.18 -5.40 -5.52
CA LYS A 47 -22.84 -4.20 -4.72
C LYS A 47 -21.75 -4.51 -3.69
N GLN A 48 -21.87 -5.63 -2.98
CA GLN A 48 -20.86 -6.08 -2.02
C GLN A 48 -19.51 -6.37 -2.69
N ALA A 49 -19.52 -6.98 -3.88
CA ALA A 49 -18.29 -7.22 -4.64
C ALA A 49 -17.61 -5.91 -5.07
N ILE A 50 -18.38 -4.91 -5.52
CA ILE A 50 -17.86 -3.57 -5.84
C ILE A 50 -17.23 -2.93 -4.61
N ALA A 51 -17.95 -2.91 -3.49
CA ALA A 51 -17.47 -2.33 -2.24
C ALA A 51 -16.22 -3.06 -1.69
N PHE A 52 -16.15 -4.37 -1.85
CA PHE A 52 -14.98 -5.17 -1.49
C PHE A 52 -13.74 -4.72 -2.28
N HIS A 53 -13.86 -4.57 -3.59
CA HIS A 53 -12.75 -4.13 -4.44
C HIS A 53 -12.30 -2.70 -4.12
N GLN A 54 -13.24 -1.78 -3.87
CA GLN A 54 -12.91 -0.42 -3.43
C GLN A 54 -12.15 -0.42 -2.10
N ARG A 55 -12.64 -1.17 -1.10
CA ARG A 55 -11.98 -1.29 0.20
C ARG A 55 -10.57 -1.86 0.07
N ASN A 56 -10.35 -2.81 -0.83
CA ASN A 56 -9.02 -3.38 -1.05
C ASN A 56 -8.03 -2.35 -1.59
N VAL A 57 -8.47 -1.43 -2.47
CA VAL A 57 -7.63 -0.32 -2.93
C VAL A 57 -7.18 0.55 -1.75
N ASP A 58 -8.10 0.92 -0.86
CA ASP A 58 -7.78 1.72 0.33
C ASP A 58 -6.80 1.01 1.27
N VAL A 59 -7.05 -0.29 1.51
CA VAL A 59 -6.19 -1.12 2.37
C VAL A 59 -4.78 -1.24 1.79
N LEU A 60 -4.64 -1.42 0.48
CA LEU A 60 -3.33 -1.48 -0.19
C LEU A 60 -2.55 -0.18 -0.01
N TRP A 61 -3.22 0.97 -0.14
CA TRP A 61 -2.61 2.28 0.09
C TRP A 61 -2.22 2.53 1.54
N GLU A 62 -3.06 2.11 2.48
CA GLU A 62 -2.77 2.23 3.91
C GLU A 62 -1.58 1.35 4.32
N GLN A 63 -1.52 0.11 3.82
CA GLN A 63 -0.39 -0.78 4.02
C GLN A 63 0.90 -0.20 3.44
N TYR A 64 0.84 0.40 2.25
CA TYR A 64 1.96 1.12 1.66
C TYR A 64 2.44 2.26 2.58
N ARG A 65 1.53 3.12 3.07
CA ARG A 65 1.86 4.25 3.95
C ARG A 65 2.54 3.79 5.24
N LEU A 66 2.01 2.74 5.87
CA LEU A 66 2.58 2.16 7.08
C LEU A 66 3.98 1.57 6.82
N ALA A 67 4.17 0.91 5.68
CA ALA A 67 5.47 0.35 5.31
C ALA A 67 6.50 1.46 4.99
N GLU A 68 6.10 2.52 4.30
CA GLU A 68 6.94 3.70 4.03
C GLU A 68 7.39 4.37 5.32
N ALA A 69 6.47 4.59 6.27
CA ALA A 69 6.80 5.15 7.58
C ALA A 69 7.80 4.26 8.33
N ARG A 70 7.58 2.94 8.36
CA ARG A 70 8.51 1.99 9.00
C ARG A 70 9.89 1.98 8.35
N ILE A 71 9.98 2.14 7.02
CA ILE A 71 11.26 2.29 6.34
C ILE A 71 11.95 3.52 6.91
N ARG A 72 11.32 4.70 6.85
CA ARG A 72 11.89 5.99 7.30
C ARG A 72 12.25 6.04 8.78
N GLU A 73 11.46 5.39 9.62
CA GLU A 73 11.61 5.43 11.08
C GLU A 73 12.48 4.29 11.63
N SER A 74 12.90 3.33 10.79
CA SER A 74 13.76 2.24 11.23
C SER A 74 15.08 2.73 11.83
N HIS A 75 15.69 1.89 12.67
CA HIS A 75 16.93 2.22 13.38
C HIS A 75 18.04 2.69 12.42
N GLY A 76 18.80 3.70 12.86
CA GLY A 76 19.78 4.39 12.01
C GLY A 76 19.13 5.33 11.00
N ASN A 77 17.90 5.79 11.26
CA ASN A 77 17.25 6.81 10.45
C ASN A 77 17.97 8.17 10.56
N HIS A 78 17.66 9.06 9.63
CA HIS A 78 18.25 10.40 9.55
C HIS A 78 18.16 11.19 10.86
N ALA A 79 17.02 11.12 11.56
CA ALA A 79 16.83 11.84 12.81
C ALA A 79 17.71 11.26 13.95
N GLU A 80 17.89 9.94 13.99
CA GLU A 80 18.79 9.28 14.93
C GLU A 80 20.25 9.63 14.64
N LEU A 81 20.66 9.58 13.36
CA LEU A 81 22.01 9.95 12.94
C LEU A 81 22.34 11.41 13.30
N GLU A 82 21.39 12.33 13.10
CA GLU A 82 21.59 13.74 13.44
C GLU A 82 21.65 13.95 14.95
N ARG A 83 20.79 13.27 15.74
CA ARG A 83 20.87 13.33 17.21
C ARG A 83 22.23 12.85 17.72
N ASP A 84 22.72 11.73 17.20
CA ASP A 84 24.04 11.19 17.57
C ASP A 84 25.15 12.18 17.23
N ARG A 85 25.13 12.73 16.01
CA ARG A 85 26.09 13.74 15.57
C ARG A 85 26.11 14.93 16.52
N VAL A 86 24.95 15.55 16.78
CA VAL A 86 24.83 16.72 17.66
C VAL A 86 25.33 16.40 19.06
N PHE A 87 24.95 15.24 19.62
CA PHE A 87 25.36 14.83 20.95
C PHE A 87 26.89 14.67 21.04
N PHE A 88 27.50 13.84 20.18
CA PHE A 88 28.92 13.54 20.28
C PHE A 88 29.79 14.75 19.93
N VAL A 89 29.44 15.52 18.90
CA VAL A 89 30.15 16.76 18.57
C VAL A 89 30.06 17.75 19.76
N GLY A 90 28.90 17.87 20.39
CA GLY A 90 28.69 18.74 21.55
C GLY A 90 29.60 18.41 22.73
N VAL A 91 29.83 17.12 23.01
CA VAL A 91 30.75 16.66 24.06
C VAL A 91 32.17 17.17 23.81
N TYR A 92 32.71 16.95 22.61
CA TYR A 92 34.08 17.38 22.27
C TYR A 92 34.21 18.90 22.10
N GLN A 93 33.14 19.59 21.69
CA GLN A 93 33.11 21.05 21.70
C GLN A 93 33.21 21.62 23.12
N GLN A 94 32.66 20.94 24.12
CA GLN A 94 32.82 21.34 25.52
C GLN A 94 34.27 21.23 26.00
N ASP A 95 34.97 20.17 25.61
CA ASP A 95 36.40 20.00 25.91
C ASP A 95 37.23 21.13 25.29
N ILE A 96 36.96 21.47 24.03
CA ILE A 96 37.60 22.61 23.34
C ILE A 96 37.33 23.92 24.09
N LYS A 97 36.07 24.18 24.50
CA LYS A 97 35.70 25.39 25.26
C LYS A 97 36.42 25.49 26.60
N LYS A 98 36.72 24.36 27.24
CA LYS A 98 37.48 24.30 28.50
C LYS A 98 39.00 24.35 28.29
N GLY A 99 39.47 24.38 27.05
CA GLY A 99 40.90 24.35 26.73
C GLY A 99 41.56 22.98 26.94
N VAL A 100 40.77 21.91 27.03
CA VAL A 100 41.25 20.56 27.33
C VAL A 100 41.31 19.74 26.04
N ARG A 101 42.44 19.07 25.76
CA ARG A 101 42.60 18.12 24.64
C ARG A 101 42.08 18.69 23.30
N VAL A 102 42.42 19.94 23.01
CA VAL A 102 41.81 20.72 21.93
C VAL A 102 42.04 20.07 20.57
N GLU A 103 43.26 19.68 20.27
CA GLU A 103 43.61 19.12 18.96
C GLU A 103 43.07 17.69 18.78
N GLU A 104 43.10 16.87 19.83
CA GLU A 104 42.46 15.55 19.80
C GLU A 104 40.94 15.69 19.59
N SER A 105 40.30 16.62 20.29
CA SER A 105 38.87 16.88 20.17
C SER A 105 38.48 17.33 18.76
N LYS A 106 39.27 18.23 18.14
CA LYS A 106 39.06 18.63 16.73
C LYS A 106 39.16 17.44 15.78
N LYS A 107 40.17 16.59 15.96
CA LYS A 107 40.36 15.38 15.14
C LYS A 107 39.18 14.41 15.29
N VAL A 108 38.69 14.20 16.51
CA VAL A 108 37.54 13.33 16.77
C VAL A 108 36.26 13.92 16.19
N ILE A 109 36.03 15.23 16.30
CA ILE A 109 34.89 15.91 15.65
C ILE A 109 34.92 15.69 14.13
N ALA A 110 36.06 15.89 13.48
CA ALA A 110 36.20 15.66 12.05
C ALA A 110 35.88 14.20 11.66
N GLN A 111 36.29 13.24 12.49
CA GLN A 111 35.96 11.83 12.29
C GLN A 111 34.46 11.54 12.48
N ILE A 112 33.81 12.16 13.47
CA ILE A 112 32.37 12.04 13.70
C ILE A 112 31.60 12.57 12.49
N GLU A 113 31.95 13.77 11.99
CA GLU A 113 31.31 14.39 10.83
C GLU A 113 31.48 13.53 9.56
N ALA A 114 32.68 12.98 9.33
CA ALA A 114 32.92 12.07 8.20
C ALA A 114 32.09 10.78 8.31
N ASN A 115 32.00 10.19 9.51
CA ASN A 115 31.18 9.00 9.75
C ASN A 115 29.69 9.29 9.61
N TYR A 116 29.23 10.45 10.07
CA TYR A 116 27.85 10.92 9.91
C TYR A 116 27.49 11.02 8.43
N ALA A 117 28.28 11.75 7.64
CA ALA A 117 28.03 11.91 6.20
C ALA A 117 27.98 10.55 5.48
N LYS A 118 28.89 9.64 5.80
CA LYS A 118 28.90 8.28 5.25
C LYS A 118 27.62 7.51 5.60
N LYS A 119 27.23 7.49 6.87
CA LYS A 119 26.02 6.79 7.33
C LYS A 119 24.75 7.40 6.73
N HIS A 120 24.68 8.72 6.62
CA HIS A 120 23.55 9.41 6.01
C HIS A 120 23.39 9.04 4.53
N ALA A 121 24.48 9.06 3.76
CA ALA A 121 24.44 8.64 2.36
C ALA A 121 24.06 7.16 2.19
N GLN A 122 24.58 6.28 3.06
CA GLN A 122 24.16 4.87 3.10
C GLN A 122 22.66 4.72 3.40
N ARG A 123 22.15 5.58 4.28
CA ARG A 123 20.74 5.61 4.63
C ARG A 123 19.86 6.08 3.47
N ASP A 124 20.26 7.13 2.75
CA ASP A 124 19.58 7.61 1.55
C ASP A 124 19.46 6.51 0.49
N ILE A 125 20.55 5.78 0.24
CA ILE A 125 20.58 4.65 -0.70
C ILE A 125 19.61 3.56 -0.24
N TYR A 126 19.68 3.17 1.03
CA TYR A 126 18.80 2.15 1.60
C TYR A 126 17.32 2.53 1.46
N GLU A 127 16.92 3.74 1.88
CA GLU A 127 15.54 4.19 1.80
C GLU A 127 15.05 4.21 0.35
N LYS A 128 15.85 4.73 -0.58
CA LYS A 128 15.50 4.76 -2.01
C LYS A 128 15.26 3.35 -2.56
N GLU A 129 16.14 2.39 -2.26
CA GLU A 129 15.98 1.01 -2.72
C GLU A 129 14.71 0.35 -2.15
N GLN A 130 14.46 0.49 -0.84
CA GLN A 130 13.28 -0.10 -0.21
C GLN A 130 11.98 0.54 -0.71
N LEU A 131 11.95 1.86 -0.85
CA LEU A 131 10.77 2.57 -1.36
C LEU A 131 10.47 2.18 -2.81
N THR A 132 11.49 2.06 -3.66
CA THR A 132 11.32 1.62 -5.06
C THR A 132 10.70 0.21 -5.13
N ARG A 133 11.18 -0.71 -4.28
CA ARG A 133 10.62 -2.07 -4.17
C ARG A 133 9.17 -2.04 -3.68
N LEU A 134 8.89 -1.26 -2.64
CA LEU A 134 7.55 -1.12 -2.05
C LEU A 134 6.55 -0.52 -3.05
N GLN A 135 6.95 0.52 -3.79
CA GLN A 135 6.13 1.14 -4.85
C GLN A 135 5.84 0.16 -5.99
N SER A 136 6.84 -0.64 -6.38
CA SER A 136 6.68 -1.69 -7.40
C SER A 136 5.72 -2.80 -6.95
N GLN A 137 5.74 -3.16 -5.66
CA GLN A 137 4.80 -4.11 -5.07
C GLN A 137 3.38 -3.55 -5.06
N LEU A 138 3.19 -2.31 -4.59
CA LEU A 138 1.89 -1.65 -4.60
C LEU A 138 1.30 -1.59 -6.01
N LYS A 139 2.09 -1.21 -7.02
CA LYS A 139 1.67 -1.18 -8.43
C LYS A 139 1.13 -2.53 -8.89
N ARG A 140 1.87 -3.60 -8.57
CA ARG A 140 1.51 -4.96 -8.96
C ARG A 140 0.21 -5.42 -8.31
N GLU A 141 0.04 -5.16 -7.03
CA GLU A 141 -1.17 -5.55 -6.29
C GLU A 141 -2.40 -4.73 -6.73
N LEU A 142 -2.26 -3.41 -6.95
CA LEU A 142 -3.36 -2.60 -7.50
C LEU A 142 -3.78 -3.08 -8.90
N LEU A 143 -2.82 -3.41 -9.78
CA LEU A 143 -3.14 -3.96 -11.10
C LEU A 143 -3.79 -5.35 -11.02
N ARG A 144 -3.41 -6.16 -10.02
CA ARG A 144 -4.05 -7.46 -9.76
C ARG A 144 -5.48 -7.25 -9.28
N GLU A 145 -5.70 -6.31 -8.37
CA GLU A 145 -7.02 -5.97 -7.83
C GLU A 145 -7.93 -5.41 -8.93
N GLN A 146 -7.43 -4.52 -9.79
CA GLN A 146 -8.14 -4.00 -10.96
C GLN A 146 -8.58 -5.13 -11.90
N LYS A 147 -7.69 -6.10 -12.18
CA LYS A 147 -8.07 -7.29 -12.97
C LYS A 147 -9.14 -8.13 -12.28
N GLY A 148 -9.12 -8.21 -10.96
CA GLY A 148 -10.16 -8.86 -10.15
C GLY A 148 -11.51 -8.16 -10.30
N PHE A 149 -11.51 -6.84 -10.16
CA PHE A 149 -12.70 -6.00 -10.35
C PHE A 149 -13.28 -6.14 -11.77
N GLU A 150 -12.44 -6.11 -12.81
CA GLU A 150 -12.89 -6.32 -14.19
C GLU A 150 -13.53 -7.70 -14.43
N LYS A 151 -13.03 -8.75 -13.75
CA LYS A 151 -13.67 -10.08 -13.79
C LYS A 151 -15.03 -10.06 -13.08
N SER A 152 -15.14 -9.40 -11.93
CA SER A 152 -16.42 -9.22 -11.21
C SER A 152 -17.43 -8.47 -12.06
N LYS A 153 -17.02 -7.37 -12.72
CA LYS A 153 -17.86 -6.60 -13.66
C LYS A 153 -18.40 -7.46 -14.80
N LYS A 154 -17.54 -8.28 -15.43
CA LYS A 154 -17.96 -9.22 -16.48
C LYS A 154 -18.91 -10.30 -15.98
N ARG A 155 -18.65 -10.86 -14.79
CA ARG A 155 -19.49 -11.90 -14.17
C ARG A 155 -20.91 -11.40 -13.90
N TYR A 156 -21.04 -10.16 -13.44
CA TYR A 156 -22.31 -9.55 -13.06
C TYR A 156 -22.86 -8.60 -14.14
N ALA A 157 -22.39 -8.68 -15.39
CA ALA A 157 -22.77 -7.75 -16.45
C ALA A 157 -24.30 -7.66 -16.68
N LYS A 158 -25.03 -8.76 -16.46
CA LYS A 158 -26.51 -8.80 -16.57
C LYS A 158 -27.24 -8.09 -15.42
N LEU A 159 -26.54 -7.76 -14.33
CA LEU A 159 -27.09 -7.10 -13.14
C LEU A 159 -26.78 -5.61 -13.11
N VAL A 160 -26.18 -5.06 -14.18
CA VAL A 160 -25.95 -3.62 -14.32
C VAL A 160 -27.29 -2.94 -14.54
N ASN A 161 -27.67 -2.09 -13.59
CA ASN A 161 -28.94 -1.40 -13.52
C ASN A 161 -28.75 -0.03 -12.87
N GLU A 162 -29.84 0.71 -12.64
CA GLU A 162 -29.81 2.07 -12.08
C GLU A 162 -29.14 2.14 -10.70
N GLU A 163 -29.22 1.06 -9.90
CA GLU A 163 -28.63 1.01 -8.56
C GLU A 163 -27.12 0.70 -8.58
N THR A 164 -26.66 -0.15 -9.51
CA THR A 164 -25.28 -0.65 -9.55
C THR A 164 -24.37 0.17 -10.44
N THR A 165 -24.92 0.86 -11.44
CA THR A 165 -24.19 1.74 -12.36
C THR A 165 -23.39 2.83 -11.64
N PRO A 166 -23.97 3.65 -10.72
CA PRO A 166 -23.19 4.70 -10.05
C PRO A 166 -22.05 4.11 -9.20
N LEU A 167 -22.27 2.96 -8.55
CA LEU A 167 -21.25 2.28 -7.74
C LEU A 167 -20.09 1.77 -8.61
N LEU A 168 -20.39 1.24 -9.79
CA LEU A 168 -19.38 0.81 -10.75
C LEU A 168 -18.53 1.97 -11.24
N GLN A 169 -19.15 3.08 -11.63
CA GLN A 169 -18.44 4.27 -12.09
C GLN A 169 -17.53 4.82 -10.99
N GLU A 170 -17.99 4.84 -9.75
CA GLU A 170 -17.18 5.28 -8.61
C GLU A 170 -16.00 4.35 -8.36
N ALA A 171 -16.21 3.03 -8.43
CA ALA A 171 -15.12 2.07 -8.31
C ALA A 171 -14.09 2.21 -9.45
N GLU A 172 -14.54 2.41 -10.68
CA GLU A 172 -13.65 2.65 -11.84
C GLU A 172 -12.80 3.91 -11.65
N ARG A 173 -13.41 5.00 -11.16
CA ARG A 173 -12.67 6.24 -10.81
C ARG A 173 -11.66 6.00 -9.70
N CYS A 174 -12.03 5.27 -8.65
CA CYS A 174 -11.15 4.90 -7.55
C CYS A 174 -9.91 4.13 -8.06
N PHE A 175 -10.10 3.11 -8.90
CA PHE A 175 -9.00 2.38 -9.52
C PHE A 175 -8.14 3.27 -10.42
N ALA A 176 -8.76 4.09 -11.27
CA ALA A 176 -8.03 4.98 -12.16
C ALA A 176 -7.14 5.96 -11.37
N ALA A 177 -7.68 6.62 -10.35
CA ALA A 177 -6.94 7.52 -9.49
C ALA A 177 -5.80 6.82 -8.72
N ALA A 178 -6.06 5.61 -8.19
CA ALA A 178 -5.05 4.82 -7.50
C ALA A 178 -3.89 4.41 -8.42
N ILE A 179 -4.20 3.92 -9.62
CA ILE A 179 -3.18 3.52 -10.60
C ILE A 179 -2.39 4.72 -11.11
N GLU A 180 -3.06 5.83 -11.41
CA GLU A 180 -2.39 7.07 -11.82
C GLU A 180 -1.41 7.56 -10.75
N ARG A 181 -1.86 7.60 -9.48
CA ARG A 181 -1.01 8.00 -8.35
C ARG A 181 0.25 7.12 -8.24
N VAL A 182 0.13 5.80 -8.41
CA VAL A 182 1.31 4.92 -8.38
C VAL A 182 2.21 5.12 -9.59
N ASN A 183 1.67 5.38 -10.78
CA ASN A 183 2.47 5.61 -11.96
C ASN A 183 3.36 6.86 -11.83
N ARG A 184 2.88 7.89 -11.13
CA ARG A 184 3.68 9.09 -10.82
C ARG A 184 4.93 8.80 -10.00
N PHE A 185 5.02 7.68 -9.27
CA PHE A 185 6.27 7.30 -8.60
C PHE A 185 7.41 7.04 -9.59
N SER A 186 7.09 6.57 -10.80
CA SER A 186 8.09 6.29 -11.85
C SER A 186 8.64 7.58 -12.48
N ASP A 187 7.86 8.66 -12.46
CA ASP A 187 8.23 9.95 -13.05
C ASP A 187 9.11 10.81 -12.11
N VAL A 188 9.08 10.53 -10.80
CA VAL A 188 9.90 11.24 -9.78
C VAL A 188 11.36 10.74 -9.75
N GLY A 189 11.72 9.77 -10.61
CA GLY A 189 13.07 9.22 -10.74
C GLY A 189 14.16 10.23 -11.16
N THR A 190 13.82 11.48 -11.51
CA THR A 190 14.76 12.41 -12.15
C THR A 190 15.27 13.55 -11.26
N THR A 191 14.74 13.81 -10.06
CA THR A 191 15.31 14.90 -9.22
C THR A 191 14.94 14.78 -7.75
N ILE A 192 15.80 14.16 -6.95
CA ILE A 192 15.96 14.57 -5.56
C ILE A 192 17.26 15.36 -5.52
N ALA A 193 17.15 16.65 -5.84
CA ALA A 193 18.20 17.60 -5.54
C ALA A 193 18.26 17.73 -4.01
N ALA A 194 19.46 17.52 -3.47
CA ALA A 194 19.81 17.84 -2.09
C ALA A 194 19.39 19.29 -1.78
N LYS A 195 18.72 19.48 -0.64
CA LYS A 195 18.61 20.77 0.04
C LYS A 195 19.22 20.61 1.41
#